data_AF-A0A9D5K471-F1
#
_entry.id   AF-A0A9D5K471-F1
#
_cell.length_a   1.000
_cell.length_b   1.000
_cell.length_c   1.000
_cell.angle_alpha   90.00
_cell.angle_beta   90.00
_cell.angle_gamma   90.00
#
_symmetry.space_group_name_H-M   'P 1'
#
loop_
_entity.id
_entity.type
_entity.pdbx_description
1 polymer ?
#
loop_
_entity_poly.entity_id
_entity_poly.type
_entity_poly.pdbx_seq_one_letter_code
_entity_poly.pdbx_strand_id
1 'polypeptide(L)'
;MSMLRSLRDLKGFPVISGGKKIGTFLDTYYSDEPWSVRYFVVDTGGWLEGRRILVSPHAVTELTADTVNTDLTEEAIRNAPDAEA
;
A
#
# COMPACT_ATOMS: atom_id res chain seq x y z
N MET A 1 20.99 -8.90 6.07
CA MET A 1 20.91 -9.08 4.60
C MET A 1 19.61 -8.44 4.15
N SER A 2 19.66 -7.53 3.18
CA SER A 2 18.45 -6.99 2.55
C SER A 2 17.98 -8.00 1.49
N MET A 3 16.69 -8.36 1.52
CA MET A 3 16.09 -9.26 0.53
C MET A 3 15.26 -8.42 -0.43
N LEU A 4 15.55 -8.50 -1.73
CA LEU A 4 14.74 -7.86 -2.74
C LEU A 4 13.44 -8.66 -2.95
N ARG A 5 12.31 -7.96 -3.00
CA ARG A 5 11.00 -8.51 -3.33
C ARG A 5 10.55 -7.91 -4.66
N SER A 6 9.98 -8.73 -5.53
CA SER A 6 9.36 -8.24 -6.75
C SER A 6 8.01 -7.61 -6.39
N LEU A 7 7.74 -6.40 -6.87
CA LEU A 7 6.45 -5.73 -6.66
C LEU A 7 5.28 -6.51 -7.30
N ARG A 8 5.57 -7.30 -8.35
CA ARG A 8 4.58 -8.18 -8.96
C ARG A 8 4.11 -9.25 -7.99
N ASP A 9 4.99 -9.69 -7.09
CA ASP A 9 4.69 -10.75 -6.12
C ASP A 9 3.82 -10.21 -4.99
N LEU A 10 3.87 -8.89 -4.73
CA LEU A 10 3.05 -8.22 -3.72
C LEU A 10 1.62 -7.96 -4.21
N LYS A 11 1.36 -8.02 -5.51
CA LYS A 11 0.02 -7.75 -6.06
C LYS A 11 -0.99 -8.77 -5.51
N GLY A 12 -2.06 -8.28 -4.91
CA GLY A 12 -3.06 -9.10 -4.24
C GLY A 12 -2.79 -9.36 -2.77
N PHE A 13 -1.64 -8.93 -2.22
CA PHE A 13 -1.36 -9.13 -0.80
C PHE A 13 -2.30 -8.27 0.06
N PRO A 14 -2.86 -8.82 1.15
CA PRO A 14 -3.57 -8.02 2.13
C PRO A 14 -2.64 -6.98 2.76
N VAL A 15 -3.12 -5.75 2.80
CA VAL A 15 -2.49 -4.66 3.56
C VAL A 15 -3.12 -4.64 4.94
N ILE A 16 -2.29 -4.76 5.97
CA ILE A 16 -2.69 -4.86 7.36
C ILE A 16 -2.23 -3.60 8.11
N SER A 17 -3.11 -3.04 8.93
CA SER A 17 -2.76 -2.01 9.91
C SER A 17 -3.40 -2.34 11.25
N GLY A 18 -2.63 -2.26 12.33
CA GLY A 18 -3.12 -2.56 13.69
C GLY A 18 -3.78 -3.95 13.82
N GLY A 19 -3.32 -4.94 13.05
CA GLY A 19 -3.88 -6.29 13.02
C GLY A 19 -5.18 -6.45 12.21
N LYS A 20 -5.65 -5.42 11.51
CA LYS A 20 -6.84 -5.46 10.65
C LYS A 20 -6.46 -5.30 9.18
N LYS A 21 -7.12 -6.05 8.30
CA LYS A 21 -7.01 -5.84 6.86
C LYS A 21 -7.70 -4.52 6.48
N ILE A 22 -6.94 -3.61 5.89
CA ILE A 22 -7.42 -2.31 5.42
C ILE A 22 -7.62 -2.25 3.90
N GLY A 23 -7.05 -3.22 3.18
CA GLY A 23 -7.13 -3.26 1.74
C GLY A 23 -6.25 -4.33 1.13
N THR A 24 -6.00 -4.19 -0.16
CA THR A 24 -5.19 -5.10 -0.95
C THR A 24 -4.19 -4.30 -1.79
N PHE A 25 -2.93 -4.72 -1.81
CA PHE A 25 -1.90 -4.10 -2.62
C PHE A 25 -2.20 -4.34 -4.10
N LEU A 26 -2.32 -3.27 -4.89
CA LEU A 26 -2.78 -3.35 -6.27
C LEU A 26 -1.67 -3.03 -7.27
N ASP A 27 -0.93 -1.95 -7.03
CA ASP A 27 0.09 -1.44 -7.95
C ASP A 27 1.07 -0.48 -7.25
N THR A 28 2.01 0.08 -8.02
CA THR A 28 2.99 1.07 -7.55
C THR A 28 3.19 2.18 -8.57
N TYR A 29 3.28 3.42 -8.09
CA TYR A 29 3.71 4.56 -8.90
C TYR A 29 5.13 4.95 -8.53
N TYR A 30 5.94 5.24 -9.55
CA TYR A 30 7.30 5.72 -9.41
C TYR A 30 7.43 7.13 -9.98
N SER A 31 8.35 7.90 -9.40
CA SER A 31 8.80 9.18 -9.96
C SER A 31 9.86 8.88 -11.01
N ASP A 32 9.80 9.53 -12.16
CA ASP A 32 10.81 9.49 -13.22
C ASP A 32 12.11 10.21 -12.81
N GLU A 33 12.02 11.17 -11.89
CA GLU A 33 13.16 11.79 -11.24
C GLU A 33 12.84 11.96 -9.74
N PRO A 34 13.58 11.33 -8.80
CA PRO A 34 14.87 10.61 -8.92
C PRO A 34 14.78 9.08 -9.14
N TRP A 35 13.84 8.56 -9.95
CA TRP A 35 13.67 7.10 -10.14
C TRP A 35 13.42 6.31 -8.83
N SER A 36 12.37 6.71 -8.11
CA SER A 36 11.99 6.07 -6.85
C SER A 36 10.51 5.70 -6.82
N VAL A 37 10.18 4.59 -6.16
CA VAL A 37 8.79 4.28 -5.85
C VAL A 37 8.28 5.36 -4.91
N ARG A 38 7.23 6.06 -5.33
CA ARG A 38 6.66 7.18 -4.58
C ARG A 38 5.39 6.77 -3.87
N TYR A 39 4.59 5.91 -4.49
CA TYR A 39 3.34 5.43 -3.93
C TYR A 39 3.11 3.95 -4.20
N PHE A 40 2.51 3.29 -3.23
CA PHE A 40 1.79 2.04 -3.39
C PHE A 40 0.31 2.36 -3.58
N VAL A 41 -0.33 1.67 -4.52
CA VAL A 41 -1.77 1.74 -4.75
C VAL A 41 -2.42 0.65 -3.93
N VAL A 42 -3.27 1.05 -2.99
CA VAL A 42 -4.03 0.12 -2.14
C VAL A 42 -5.51 0.23 -2.48
N ASP A 43 -6.10 -0.90 -2.87
CA ASP A 43 -7.55 -1.03 -3.02
C ASP A 43 -8.18 -1.29 -1.64
N THR A 44 -8.98 -0.35 -1.15
CA THR A 44 -9.65 -0.45 0.16
C THR A 44 -10.85 -1.42 0.15
N GLY A 45 -11.28 -1.89 -1.01
CA GLY A 45 -12.30 -2.92 -1.17
C GLY A 45 -13.68 -2.49 -0.64
N GLY A 46 -14.32 -3.30 0.20
CA GLY A 46 -15.64 -2.95 0.76
C GLY A 46 -15.62 -1.77 1.75
N TRP A 47 -14.42 -1.28 2.10
CA TRP A 47 -14.23 -0.11 2.95
C TRP A 47 -14.03 1.13 2.07
N LEU A 48 -14.45 2.32 2.52
CA LEU A 48 -14.32 3.57 1.75
C LEU A 48 -14.83 3.48 0.29
N GLU A 49 -15.94 2.79 0.06
CA GLU A 49 -16.56 2.67 -1.26
C GLU A 49 -15.64 2.05 -2.33
N GLY A 50 -14.59 1.32 -1.93
CA GLY A 50 -13.64 0.72 -2.87
C GLY A 50 -12.65 1.68 -3.47
N ARG A 51 -12.44 2.85 -2.84
CA ARG A 51 -11.42 3.81 -3.28
C ARG A 51 -10.05 3.15 -3.34
N ARG A 52 -9.33 3.48 -4.42
CA ARG A 52 -7.91 3.16 -4.56
C ARG A 52 -7.12 4.35 -4.06
N ILE A 53 -6.26 4.12 -3.08
CA ILE A 53 -5.54 5.22 -2.43
C ILE A 53 -4.05 5.12 -2.68
N LEU A 54 -3.40 6.28 -2.64
CA LEU A 54 -1.95 6.40 -2.71
C LEU A 54 -1.34 6.37 -1.30
N VAL A 55 -0.50 5.37 -1.05
CA VAL A 55 0.19 5.16 0.22
C VAL A 55 1.69 5.32 0.02
N SER A 56 2.36 6.10 0.87
CA SER A 56 3.83 6.20 0.83
C SER A 56 4.47 4.85 1.18
N PRO A 57 5.51 4.39 0.45
CA PRO A 57 6.28 3.20 0.81
C PRO A 57 6.85 3.22 2.23
N HIS A 58 7.08 4.42 2.79
CA HIS A 58 7.58 4.59 4.15
C HIS A 58 6.57 4.19 5.23
N ALA A 59 5.29 4.05 4.90
CA ALA A 59 4.28 3.55 5.83
C ALA A 59 4.33 2.03 6.03
N VAL A 60 5.12 1.31 5.22
CA VAL A 60 5.31 -0.14 5.40
C VAL A 60 6.27 -0.38 6.55
N THR A 61 5.78 -1.08 7.56
CA THR A 61 6.55 -1.46 8.74
C THR A 61 7.19 -2.83 8.57
N GLU A 62 6.54 -3.76 7.86
CA GLU A 62 7.04 -5.10 7.61
C GLU A 62 6.41 -5.73 6.36
N LEU A 63 7.21 -6.51 5.63
CA LEU A 63 6.73 -7.40 4.57
C LEU A 63 6.93 -8.85 5.03
N THR A 64 5.83 -9.58 5.20
CA THR A 64 5.86 -11.01 5.58
C THR A 64 5.88 -11.90 4.33
N ALA A 65 5.61 -13.19 4.48
CA ALA A 65 5.49 -14.12 3.36
C ALA A 65 4.24 -13.85 2.50
N ASP A 66 3.18 -13.29 3.10
CA ASP A 66 1.84 -13.17 2.50
C ASP A 66 1.11 -11.88 2.86
N THR A 67 1.72 -10.95 3.61
CA THR A 67 1.09 -9.68 4.01
C THR A 67 2.03 -8.47 3.86
N VAL A 68 1.42 -7.30 3.69
CA VAL A 68 2.08 -5.99 3.81
C VAL A 68 1.59 -5.33 5.08
N ASN A 69 2.43 -5.22 6.10
CA ASN A 69 2.08 -4.58 7.37
C ASN A 69 2.45 -3.10 7.36
N THR A 70 1.58 -2.28 7.92
CA THR A 70 1.69 -0.81 7.99
C THR A 70 1.29 -0.31 9.38
N ASP A 71 1.58 0.95 9.68
CA ASP A 71 1.12 1.69 10.85
C ASP A 71 0.09 2.78 10.53
N LEU A 72 -0.53 2.72 9.33
CA LEU A 72 -1.51 3.70 8.87
C LEU A 72 -2.72 3.77 9.81
N THR A 73 -3.04 4.96 10.29
CA THR A 73 -4.27 5.21 11.04
C THR A 73 -5.47 5.26 10.12
N GLU A 74 -6.66 4.95 10.65
CA GLU A 74 -7.91 5.04 9.88
C GLU A 74 -8.09 6.42 9.23
N GLU A 75 -7.78 7.48 9.99
CA GLU A 75 -7.84 8.87 9.51
C GLU A 75 -6.88 9.12 8.33
N ALA A 76 -5.65 8.62 8.39
CA ALA A 76 -4.69 8.74 7.30
C ALA A 76 -5.19 8.05 6.02
N ILE A 77 -5.85 6.90 6.15
CA ILE A 77 -6.40 6.15 5.02
C ILE A 77 -7.60 6.91 4.40
N ARG A 78 -8.48 7.50 5.22
CA ARG A 78 -9.62 8.31 4.74
C ARG A 78 -9.19 9.54 3.95
N ASN A 79 -8.13 10.20 4.43
CA ASN A 79 -7.58 11.43 3.85
C ASN A 79 -6.52 11.17 2.78
N ALA A 80 -6.21 9.91 2.49
CA ALA A 80 -5.23 9.58 1.47
C ALA A 80 -5.71 10.05 0.08
N PRO A 81 -4.78 10.53 -0.78
CA PRO A 81 -5.11 10.88 -2.16
C PRO A 81 -5.69 9.68 -2.91
N ASP A 82 -6.66 9.94 -3.78
CA ASP A 82 -7.18 8.93 -4.69
C ASP A 82 -6.17 8.64 -5.81
N ALA A 83 -6.04 7.38 -6.21
CA ALA A 83 -5.14 6.94 -7.26
C ALA A 83 -5.73 7.14 -8.67
N GLU A 84 -7.03 7.38 -8.78
CA GLU A 84 -7.77 7.53 -10.04
C GLU A 84 -8.31 8.97 -10.26
N ALA A 85 -7.94 9.93 -9.40
CA ALA A 85 -8.35 11.34 -9.50
C ALA A 85 -7.53 12.14 -10.53
#